data_AF-A0A9D8QHR4-F1
#
_entry.id   AF-A0A9D8QHR4-F1
#
_cell.length_a   1.000
_cell.length_b   1.000
_cell.length_c   1.000
_cell.angle_alpha   90.00
_cell.angle_beta   90.00
_cell.angle_gamma   90.00
#
_symmetry.space_group_name_H-M   'P 1'
#
loop_
_entity.id
_entity.type
_entity.pdbx_description
1 polymer ?
#
loop_
_entity_poly.entity_id
_entity_poly.type
_entity_poly.pdbx_seq_one_letter_code
_entity_poly.pdbx_strand_id
1 'polypeptide(L)'
;MMSMQFQHILEAPADDATDFRTRHASDAVRARRVAALEKVHRSYLKTDRDSVLEAEFDRLIDTSSLVFNGRRAEGRALVVVGQSGAGKTHAIRRLIEGRRELLPENLTLGMSLPIVSITAPSPCTLKQLGIELLRLLGYPIDRDVRENVAWNRVREQLRLRKVQIVHIDEAQHAVRLMNDHEIQKLSDTFKNVMQQPDWPVCLVLSGLPSLVQFAQRDVQFGRRCRFLSFDGISFPRDIKRLRYIVEAISTKCAALPSEGLESDEFLARLCRAAEGQFGRVIQICRSAAEEAIFAGAHTLTVRHFVDVYAAATGCSPDANVFAVRDWEFVPTGVSGIAAPLDGEEGGSTEPKRRKGRG
;
A
#
# COMPACT_ATOMS: atom_id res chain seq x y z
N MET A 1 42.00 -51.43 -25.58
CA MET A 1 41.77 -52.65 -24.78
C MET A 1 41.86 -52.29 -23.30
N MET A 2 40.80 -52.65 -22.56
CA MET A 2 40.68 -52.92 -21.12
C MET A 2 41.23 -51.88 -20.12
N SER A 3 40.41 -51.17 -19.32
CA SER A 3 39.36 -51.57 -18.36
C SER A 3 39.88 -51.59 -16.93
N MET A 4 39.18 -50.83 -16.07
CA MET A 4 39.18 -50.83 -14.59
C MET A 4 40.41 -50.19 -13.94
N GLN A 5 40.28 -49.25 -13.00
CA GLN A 5 39.38 -49.33 -11.84
C GLN A 5 38.72 -47.98 -11.51
N PHE A 6 37.39 -47.96 -11.62
CA PHE A 6 36.51 -47.30 -10.67
C PHE A 6 36.67 -48.00 -9.31
N GLN A 7 37.37 -47.41 -8.36
CA GLN A 7 37.23 -47.68 -6.91
C GLN A 7 38.20 -46.79 -6.14
N HIS A 8 37.74 -45.62 -5.72
CA HIS A 8 38.11 -44.93 -4.47
C HIS A 8 37.29 -43.63 -4.39
N ILE A 9 35.97 -43.77 -4.39
CA ILE A 9 35.05 -42.85 -3.71
C ILE A 9 34.50 -43.71 -2.57
N LEU A 10 34.37 -43.15 -1.36
CA LEU A 10 34.29 -43.80 -0.03
C LEU A 10 35.70 -43.74 0.59
N GLU A 11 36.03 -42.77 1.45
CA GLU A 11 35.26 -42.29 2.60
C GLU A 11 35.34 -40.75 2.68
N ALA A 12 34.21 -40.06 2.51
CA ALA A 12 34.11 -38.69 2.99
C ALA A 12 34.07 -38.76 4.53
N PRO A 13 34.88 -37.98 5.27
CA PRO A 13 34.75 -37.92 6.72
C PRO A 13 33.30 -37.56 7.05
N ALA A 14 32.73 -38.21 8.08
CA ALA A 14 31.32 -38.02 8.46
C ALA A 14 30.93 -36.54 8.66
N ASP A 15 31.90 -35.66 8.92
CA ASP A 15 31.73 -34.21 9.00
C ASP A 15 31.33 -33.52 7.69
N ASP A 16 31.84 -33.93 6.52
CA ASP A 16 31.55 -33.25 5.24
C ASP A 16 30.13 -33.56 4.73
N ALA A 17 29.66 -34.79 4.93
CA ALA A 17 28.28 -35.15 4.65
C ALA A 17 27.30 -34.49 5.62
N THR A 18 27.73 -34.25 6.87
CA THR A 18 26.94 -33.55 7.88
C THR A 18 26.89 -32.06 7.58
N ASP A 19 27.99 -31.42 7.19
CA ASP A 19 28.02 -30.00 6.80
C ASP A 19 27.23 -29.76 5.49
N PHE A 20 27.37 -30.63 4.47
CA PHE A 20 26.57 -30.56 3.25
C PHE A 20 25.07 -30.75 3.51
N ARG A 21 24.68 -31.75 4.31
CA ARG A 21 23.27 -31.98 4.70
C ARG A 21 22.74 -30.82 5.55
N THR A 22 23.54 -30.25 6.43
CA THR A 22 23.17 -29.10 7.28
C THR A 22 22.97 -27.83 6.44
N ARG A 23 23.85 -27.57 5.46
CA ARG A 23 23.70 -26.46 4.50
C ARG A 23 22.47 -26.64 3.61
N HIS A 24 22.27 -27.83 3.04
CA HIS A 24 21.09 -28.12 2.21
C HIS A 24 19.79 -28.16 3.02
N ALA A 25 19.83 -28.61 4.27
CA ALA A 25 18.69 -28.54 5.19
C ALA A 25 18.38 -27.08 5.58
N SER A 26 19.40 -26.25 5.82
CA SER A 26 19.25 -24.81 6.05
C SER A 26 18.63 -24.10 4.85
N ASP A 27 19.06 -24.44 3.63
CA ASP A 27 18.50 -23.92 2.39
C ASP A 27 17.06 -24.39 2.16
N ALA A 28 16.75 -25.66 2.46
CA ALA A 28 15.39 -26.19 2.36
C ALA A 28 14.44 -25.59 3.41
N VAL A 29 14.89 -25.43 4.66
CA VAL A 29 14.13 -24.78 5.74
C VAL A 29 13.90 -23.31 5.40
N ARG A 30 14.93 -22.61 4.92
CA ARG A 30 14.81 -21.22 4.46
C ARG A 30 13.83 -21.10 3.29
N ALA A 31 13.90 -21.98 2.29
CA ALA A 31 12.99 -21.98 1.15
C ALA A 31 11.53 -22.24 1.58
N ARG A 32 11.29 -23.21 2.46
CA ARG A 32 9.95 -23.47 3.04
C ARG A 32 9.41 -22.25 3.79
N ARG A 33 10.26 -21.60 4.59
CA ARG A 33 9.90 -20.38 5.30
C ARG A 33 9.54 -19.24 4.34
N VAL A 34 10.37 -18.99 3.33
CA VAL A 34 10.09 -17.96 2.31
C VAL A 34 8.76 -18.23 1.60
N ALA A 35 8.49 -19.49 1.21
CA ALA A 35 7.23 -19.87 0.59
C ALA A 35 6.01 -19.64 1.51
N ALA A 36 6.15 -19.90 2.82
CA ALA A 36 5.10 -19.63 3.81
C ALA A 36 4.85 -18.12 3.96
N LEU A 37 5.92 -17.31 4.04
CA LEU A 37 5.82 -15.84 4.10
C LEU A 37 5.18 -15.27 2.82
N GLU A 38 5.57 -15.74 1.64
CA GLU A 38 4.94 -15.35 0.38
C GLU A 38 3.44 -15.64 0.37
N LYS A 39 3.03 -16.79 0.91
CA LYS A 39 1.61 -17.16 1.03
C LYS A 39 0.85 -16.18 1.93
N VAL A 40 1.44 -15.77 3.06
CA VAL A 40 0.84 -14.78 3.98
C VAL A 40 0.64 -13.43 3.28
N HIS A 41 1.64 -12.97 2.52
CA HIS A 41 1.57 -11.68 1.82
C HIS A 41 0.62 -11.69 0.61
N ARG A 42 0.61 -12.77 -0.19
CA ARG A 42 -0.27 -12.90 -1.37
C ARG A 42 -1.75 -13.03 -1.00
N SER A 43 -2.04 -13.54 0.18
CA SER A 43 -3.41 -13.78 0.62
C SER A 43 -4.12 -12.47 0.94
N TYR A 44 -5.06 -12.07 0.10
CA TYR A 44 -5.87 -10.88 0.32
C TYR A 44 -7.19 -11.21 1.00
N LEU A 45 -7.48 -10.47 2.05
CA LEU A 45 -8.74 -10.59 2.78
C LEU A 45 -9.78 -9.65 2.16
N LYS A 46 -10.64 -10.21 1.30
CA LYS A 46 -11.78 -9.48 0.73
C LYS A 46 -12.84 -9.24 1.82
N THR A 47 -13.37 -8.02 1.85
CA THR A 47 -14.40 -7.55 2.78
C THR A 47 -15.46 -6.72 2.05
N ASP A 48 -16.54 -6.36 2.76
CA ASP A 48 -17.63 -5.55 2.19
C ASP A 48 -17.14 -4.20 1.62
N ARG A 49 -16.10 -3.61 2.22
CA ARG A 49 -15.52 -2.35 1.76
C ARG A 49 -14.90 -2.47 0.36
N ASP A 50 -14.39 -3.66 0.01
CA ASP A 50 -13.80 -3.95 -1.28
C ASP A 50 -14.89 -4.00 -2.35
N SER A 51 -16.03 -4.59 -2.03
CA SER A 51 -17.19 -4.61 -2.92
C SER A 51 -17.73 -3.21 -3.19
N VAL A 52 -17.74 -2.33 -2.18
CA VAL A 52 -18.15 -0.93 -2.37
C VAL A 52 -17.10 -0.16 -3.20
N LEU A 53 -15.80 -0.36 -2.93
CA LEU A 53 -14.73 0.24 -3.74
C LEU A 53 -14.81 -0.23 -5.20
N GLU A 54 -14.95 -1.54 -5.43
CA GLU A 54 -15.13 -2.14 -6.76
C GLU A 54 -16.30 -1.48 -7.50
N ALA A 55 -17.46 -1.37 -6.87
CA ALA A 55 -18.64 -0.76 -7.50
C ALA A 55 -18.46 0.73 -7.85
N GLU A 56 -17.81 1.51 -6.99
CA GLU A 56 -17.53 2.93 -7.27
C GLU A 56 -16.45 3.11 -8.33
N PHE A 57 -15.47 2.22 -8.37
CA PHE A 57 -14.41 2.23 -9.36
C PHE A 57 -14.92 1.80 -10.74
N ASP A 58 -15.80 0.80 -10.82
CA ASP A 58 -16.43 0.36 -12.07
C ASP A 58 -17.24 1.51 -12.70
N ARG A 59 -17.99 2.26 -11.89
CA ARG A 59 -18.67 3.49 -12.35
C ARG A 59 -17.70 4.55 -12.89
N LEU A 60 -16.50 4.64 -12.31
CA LEU A 60 -15.46 5.55 -12.77
C LEU A 60 -14.89 5.09 -14.12
N ILE A 61 -14.63 3.79 -14.29
CA ILE A 61 -14.18 3.19 -15.55
C ILE A 61 -15.23 3.42 -16.64
N ASP A 62 -16.51 3.11 -16.37
CA ASP A 62 -17.61 3.36 -17.31
C ASP A 62 -17.69 4.83 -17.70
N THR A 63 -17.56 5.72 -16.72
CA THR A 63 -17.52 7.16 -16.97
C THR A 63 -16.31 7.54 -17.84
N SER A 64 -15.13 7.01 -17.54
CA SER A 64 -13.92 7.28 -18.32
C SER A 64 -14.04 6.78 -19.76
N SER A 65 -14.72 5.66 -19.97
CA SER A 65 -15.01 5.11 -21.30
C SER A 65 -15.98 6.00 -22.08
N LEU A 66 -17.01 6.56 -21.42
CA LEU A 66 -17.92 7.53 -22.06
C LEU A 66 -17.18 8.83 -22.44
N VAL A 67 -16.28 9.29 -21.58
CA VAL A 67 -15.44 10.48 -21.81
C VAL A 67 -14.49 10.25 -22.98
N PHE A 68 -13.77 9.13 -22.97
CA PHE A 68 -12.84 8.72 -24.02
C PHE A 68 -13.52 8.62 -25.40
N ASN A 69 -14.75 8.10 -25.43
CA ASN A 69 -15.52 7.97 -26.67
C ASN A 69 -16.26 9.26 -27.08
N GLY A 70 -15.98 10.40 -26.43
CA GLY A 70 -16.61 11.69 -26.73
C GLY A 70 -18.10 11.76 -26.38
N ARG A 71 -18.64 10.77 -25.67
CA ARG A 71 -20.05 10.70 -25.24
C ARG A 71 -20.31 11.48 -23.95
N ARG A 72 -19.25 11.97 -23.30
CA ARG A 72 -19.29 12.83 -22.12
C ARG A 72 -18.18 13.86 -22.20
N ALA A 73 -18.51 15.12 -21.92
CA ALA A 73 -17.56 16.23 -22.05
C ALA A 73 -16.56 16.35 -20.88
N GLU A 74 -16.87 15.77 -19.72
CA GLU A 74 -16.07 15.97 -18.50
C GLU A 74 -15.82 14.69 -17.72
N GLY A 75 -14.60 14.57 -17.20
CA GLY A 75 -14.20 13.57 -16.23
C GLY A 75 -14.92 13.68 -14.89
N ARG A 76 -14.75 12.64 -14.07
CA ARG A 76 -15.23 12.56 -12.68
C ARG A 76 -14.09 12.15 -11.76
N ALA A 77 -14.26 12.41 -10.47
CA ALA A 77 -13.29 12.07 -9.45
C ALA A 77 -13.89 11.07 -8.45
N LEU A 78 -13.15 10.04 -8.10
CA LEU A 78 -13.42 9.18 -6.94
C LEU A 78 -12.46 9.57 -5.83
N VAL A 79 -12.98 10.00 -4.68
CA VAL A 79 -12.20 10.41 -3.51
C VAL A 79 -12.35 9.34 -2.42
N VAL A 80 -11.27 8.61 -2.16
CA VAL A 80 -11.21 7.53 -1.16
C VAL A 80 -10.51 8.04 0.09
N VAL A 81 -11.25 8.24 1.17
CA VAL A 81 -10.71 8.80 2.42
C VAL A 81 -10.70 7.79 3.55
N GLY A 82 -9.78 7.96 4.49
CA GLY A 82 -9.69 7.13 5.69
C GLY A 82 -8.40 7.45 6.45
N GLN A 83 -8.34 7.12 7.73
CA GLN A 83 -7.16 7.39 8.53
C GLN A 83 -5.92 6.62 8.01
N SER A 84 -4.74 7.02 8.47
CA SER A 84 -3.52 6.25 8.20
C SER A 84 -3.69 4.82 8.72
N GLY A 85 -3.24 3.83 7.96
CA GLY A 85 -3.43 2.43 8.31
C GLY A 85 -4.85 1.88 8.06
N ALA A 86 -5.76 2.60 7.41
CA ALA A 86 -7.07 2.07 7.02
C ALA A 86 -7.00 1.04 5.86
N GLY A 87 -5.86 0.94 5.16
CA GLY A 87 -5.65 -0.03 4.06
C GLY A 87 -6.17 0.43 2.69
N LYS A 88 -6.23 1.75 2.45
CA LYS A 88 -6.70 2.37 1.19
C LYS A 88 -5.79 2.03 0.02
N THR A 89 -4.49 2.36 0.13
CA THR A 89 -3.46 2.14 -0.89
C THR A 89 -3.46 0.70 -1.40
N HIS A 90 -3.47 -0.26 -0.47
CA HIS A 90 -3.48 -1.69 -0.82
C HIS A 90 -4.78 -2.10 -1.55
N ALA A 91 -5.94 -1.61 -1.11
CA ALA A 91 -7.22 -1.93 -1.76
C ALA A 91 -7.29 -1.36 -3.18
N ILE A 92 -6.88 -0.11 -3.37
CA ILE A 92 -6.87 0.56 -4.68
C ILE A 92 -5.84 -0.07 -5.62
N ARG A 93 -4.61 -0.31 -5.16
CA ARG A 93 -3.56 -0.95 -5.97
C ARG A 93 -4.00 -2.31 -6.48
N ARG A 94 -4.50 -3.16 -5.59
CA ARG A 94 -5.00 -4.49 -5.95
C ARG A 94 -6.14 -4.41 -6.96
N LEU A 95 -7.05 -3.45 -6.77
CA LEU A 95 -8.15 -3.25 -7.69
C LEU A 95 -7.65 -2.87 -9.09
N ILE A 96 -6.67 -1.97 -9.18
CA ILE A 96 -6.07 -1.56 -10.46
C ILE A 96 -5.37 -2.74 -11.14
N GLU A 97 -4.53 -3.48 -10.41
CA GLU A 97 -3.76 -4.63 -10.92
C GLU A 97 -4.69 -5.77 -11.41
N GLY A 98 -5.89 -5.89 -10.84
CA GLY A 98 -6.86 -6.91 -11.22
C GLY A 98 -7.69 -6.59 -12.47
N ARG A 99 -7.57 -5.39 -13.05
CA ARG A 99 -8.43 -4.90 -14.15
C ARG A 99 -7.70 -4.96 -15.49
N ARG A 100 -8.17 -5.82 -16.40
CA ARG A 100 -7.50 -6.05 -17.69
C ARG A 100 -7.54 -4.80 -18.57
N GLU A 101 -8.64 -4.06 -18.53
CA GLU A 101 -8.88 -2.80 -19.23
C GLU A 101 -7.95 -1.65 -18.79
N LEU A 102 -7.26 -1.80 -17.66
CA LEU A 102 -6.30 -0.83 -17.15
C LEU A 102 -4.84 -1.21 -17.40
N LEU A 103 -4.60 -2.39 -17.98
CA LEU A 103 -3.25 -2.84 -18.26
C LEU A 103 -2.62 -1.99 -19.38
N PRO A 104 -1.29 -1.74 -19.31
CA PRO A 104 -0.57 -1.11 -20.40
C PRO A 104 -0.69 -1.93 -21.69
N GLU A 105 -0.83 -1.24 -22.82
CA GLU A 105 -0.88 -1.86 -24.14
C GLU A 105 0.17 -1.25 -25.07
N ASN A 106 0.89 -2.08 -25.81
CA ASN A 106 1.78 -1.60 -26.86
C ASN A 106 0.96 -1.11 -28.05
N LEU A 107 1.15 0.16 -28.41
CA LEU A 107 0.57 0.78 -29.60
C LEU A 107 1.62 0.84 -30.70
N THR A 108 1.18 1.05 -31.94
CA THR A 108 2.07 1.29 -33.09
C THR A 108 3.01 2.49 -32.85
N LEU A 109 2.58 3.47 -32.04
CA LEU A 109 3.34 4.66 -31.69
C LEU A 109 3.45 4.81 -30.16
N GLY A 110 4.16 3.88 -29.52
CA GLY A 110 4.47 3.92 -28.10
C GLY A 110 3.61 3.00 -27.25
N MET A 111 3.44 3.34 -25.97
CA MET A 111 2.70 2.54 -25.01
C MET A 111 1.51 3.33 -24.47
N SER A 112 0.34 2.69 -24.47
CA SER A 112 -0.87 3.14 -23.79
C SER A 112 -0.75 2.87 -22.29
N LEU A 113 -1.14 3.84 -21.47
CA LEU A 113 -1.21 3.74 -20.02
C LEU A 113 -2.61 4.17 -19.59
N PRO A 114 -3.65 3.31 -19.66
CA PRO A 114 -5.03 3.71 -19.36
C PRO A 114 -5.20 4.33 -17.97
N ILE A 115 -4.35 3.93 -17.02
CA ILE A 115 -4.22 4.55 -15.71
C ILE A 115 -2.77 4.87 -15.38
N VAL A 116 -2.54 6.00 -14.71
CA VAL A 116 -1.26 6.32 -14.07
C VAL A 116 -1.49 6.50 -12.57
N SER A 117 -0.68 5.84 -11.73
CA SER A 117 -0.74 5.96 -10.28
C SER A 117 0.51 6.66 -9.76
N ILE A 118 0.32 7.65 -8.90
CA ILE A 118 1.39 8.40 -8.22
C ILE A 118 1.07 8.52 -6.74
N THR A 119 2.07 8.38 -5.87
CA THR A 119 1.97 8.84 -4.48
C THR A 119 2.41 10.29 -4.42
N ALA A 120 1.58 11.18 -3.88
CA ALA A 120 1.89 12.59 -3.77
C ALA A 120 3.20 12.77 -2.96
N PRO A 121 4.23 13.46 -3.51
CA PRO A 121 5.51 13.61 -2.83
C PRO A 121 5.36 14.40 -1.53
N SER A 122 6.28 14.26 -0.57
CA SER A 122 6.27 15.05 0.66
C SER A 122 7.62 15.76 0.85
N PRO A 123 7.68 17.11 0.85
CA PRO A 123 6.57 18.06 0.65
C PRO A 123 6.00 18.01 -0.78
N CYS A 124 4.70 18.30 -0.94
CA CYS A 124 4.03 18.30 -2.24
C CYS A 124 3.72 19.72 -2.71
N THR A 125 4.52 20.26 -3.63
CA THR A 125 4.10 21.43 -4.43
C THR A 125 3.37 20.98 -5.69
N LEU A 126 2.51 21.84 -6.23
CA LEU A 126 1.84 21.60 -7.51
C LEU A 126 2.84 21.38 -8.66
N LYS A 127 4.00 22.04 -8.60
CA LYS A 127 5.13 21.84 -9.51
C LYS A 127 5.73 20.44 -9.38
N GLN A 128 6.04 20.00 -8.15
CA GLN A 128 6.60 18.66 -7.91
C GLN A 128 5.63 17.56 -8.37
N LEU A 129 4.34 17.70 -8.06
CA LEU A 129 3.33 16.74 -8.52
C LEU A 129 3.31 16.61 -10.05
N GLY A 130 3.37 17.74 -10.77
CA GLY A 130 3.42 17.74 -12.24
C GLY A 130 4.72 17.12 -12.79
N ILE A 131 5.86 17.38 -12.15
CA ILE A 131 7.17 16.82 -12.53
C ILE A 131 7.18 15.30 -12.34
N GLU A 132 6.70 14.79 -11.21
CA GLU A 132 6.65 13.34 -10.96
C GLU A 132 5.67 12.63 -11.90
N LEU A 133 4.51 13.25 -12.20
CA LEU A 133 3.60 12.72 -13.22
C LEU A 133 4.28 12.64 -14.60
N LEU A 134 5.05 13.65 -15.00
CA LEU A 134 5.80 13.60 -16.27
C LEU A 134 6.81 12.46 -16.29
N ARG A 135 7.53 12.22 -15.19
CA ARG A 135 8.48 11.10 -15.10
C ARG A 135 7.76 9.75 -15.25
N LEU A 136 6.62 9.57 -14.57
CA LEU A 136 5.81 8.36 -14.70
C LEU A 136 5.26 8.14 -16.10
N LEU A 137 4.97 9.21 -16.84
CA LEU A 137 4.55 9.16 -18.24
C LEU A 137 5.73 8.95 -19.22
N GLY A 138 6.94 8.79 -18.70
CA GLY A 138 8.17 8.57 -19.47
C GLY A 138 8.65 9.81 -20.21
N TYR A 139 8.31 11.00 -19.72
CA TYR A 139 8.76 12.26 -20.32
C TYR A 139 10.12 12.67 -19.73
N PRO A 140 11.17 12.85 -20.57
CA PRO A 140 12.49 13.25 -20.09
C PRO A 140 12.47 14.69 -19.57
N ILE A 141 13.06 14.91 -18.39
CA ILE A 141 13.11 16.23 -17.74
C ILE A 141 14.58 16.62 -17.58
N ASP A 142 15.10 17.36 -18.56
CA ASP A 142 16.53 17.72 -18.61
C ASP A 142 16.85 19.05 -17.92
N ARG A 143 15.84 19.86 -17.59
CA ARG A 143 15.99 21.22 -17.03
C ARG A 143 14.89 21.52 -16.02
N ASP A 144 15.12 22.54 -15.19
CA ASP A 144 14.07 23.04 -14.31
C ASP A 144 12.88 23.57 -15.15
N VAL A 145 11.70 22.96 -14.96
CA VAL A 145 10.48 23.30 -15.70
C VAL A 145 9.60 24.18 -14.82
N ARG A 146 9.09 25.28 -15.37
CA ARG A 146 8.09 26.10 -14.67
C ARG A 146 6.79 25.30 -14.48
N GLU A 147 6.09 25.53 -13.37
CA GLU A 147 4.88 24.78 -13.01
C GLU A 147 3.82 24.75 -14.12
N ASN A 148 3.50 25.90 -14.72
CA ASN A 148 2.54 25.99 -15.82
C ASN A 148 2.97 25.19 -17.07
N VAL A 149 4.26 25.24 -17.41
CA VAL A 149 4.84 24.45 -18.51
C VAL A 149 4.78 22.96 -18.19
N ALA A 150 5.03 22.58 -16.94
CA ALA A 150 4.93 21.20 -16.49
C ALA A 150 3.50 20.68 -16.66
N TRP A 151 2.48 21.41 -16.19
CA TRP A 151 1.07 20.98 -16.33
C TRP A 151 0.54 21.02 -17.76
N ASN A 152 1.04 21.91 -18.62
CA ASN A 152 0.77 21.85 -20.07
C ASN A 152 1.32 20.54 -20.66
N ARG A 153 2.56 20.19 -20.34
CA ARG A 153 3.17 18.94 -20.79
C ARG A 153 2.47 17.72 -20.21
N VAL A 154 2.05 17.75 -18.94
CA VAL A 154 1.28 16.66 -18.32
C VAL A 154 0.04 16.38 -19.17
N ARG A 155 -0.75 17.42 -19.48
CA ARG A 155 -1.95 17.29 -20.33
C ARG A 155 -1.68 16.72 -21.71
N GLU A 156 -0.60 17.15 -22.36
CA GLU A 156 -0.16 16.59 -23.64
C GLU A 156 0.22 15.11 -23.52
N GLN A 157 0.97 14.74 -22.48
CA GLN A 157 1.41 13.37 -22.25
C GLN A 157 0.28 12.44 -21.85
N LEU A 158 -0.68 12.90 -21.04
CA LEU A 158 -1.90 12.14 -20.72
C LEU A 158 -2.64 11.75 -22.00
N ARG A 159 -2.76 12.69 -22.95
CA ARG A 159 -3.36 12.42 -24.27
C ARG A 159 -2.52 11.45 -25.10
N LEU A 160 -1.22 11.71 -25.24
CA LEU A 160 -0.31 10.87 -26.06
C LEU A 160 -0.24 9.42 -25.56
N ARG A 161 -0.28 9.23 -24.24
CA ARG A 161 -0.27 7.93 -23.58
C ARG A 161 -1.67 7.32 -23.40
N LYS A 162 -2.71 7.98 -23.91
CA LYS A 162 -4.11 7.58 -23.80
C LYS A 162 -4.57 7.31 -22.35
N VAL A 163 -4.08 8.10 -21.40
CA VAL A 163 -4.43 7.97 -19.98
C VAL A 163 -5.87 8.41 -19.75
N GLN A 164 -6.69 7.53 -19.20
CA GLN A 164 -8.10 7.78 -18.90
C GLN A 164 -8.30 8.12 -17.41
N ILE A 165 -7.45 7.57 -16.54
CA ILE A 165 -7.53 7.74 -15.09
C ILE A 165 -6.17 8.16 -14.53
N VAL A 166 -6.15 9.21 -13.70
CA VAL A 166 -4.98 9.58 -12.89
C VAL A 166 -5.31 9.30 -11.43
N HIS A 167 -4.58 8.35 -10.83
CA HIS A 167 -4.67 8.02 -9.42
C HIS A 167 -3.55 8.73 -8.63
N ILE A 168 -3.94 9.54 -7.65
CA ILE A 168 -3.05 10.24 -6.72
C ILE A 168 -3.31 9.70 -5.31
N ASP A 169 -2.37 8.90 -4.81
CA ASP A 169 -2.35 8.41 -3.42
C ASP A 169 -1.71 9.43 -2.49
N GLU A 170 -2.10 9.38 -1.21
CA GLU A 170 -1.73 10.34 -0.17
C GLU A 170 -1.91 11.81 -0.60
N ALA A 171 -2.96 12.08 -1.39
CA ALA A 171 -3.22 13.38 -2.02
C ALA A 171 -3.37 14.53 -1.00
N GLN A 172 -3.59 14.23 0.29
CA GLN A 172 -3.55 15.26 1.33
C GLN A 172 -2.18 15.93 1.45
N HIS A 173 -1.07 15.33 1.00
CA HIS A 173 0.22 16.01 0.96
C HIS A 173 0.19 17.24 0.06
N ALA A 174 -0.60 17.20 -1.02
CA ALA A 174 -0.84 18.33 -1.91
C ALA A 174 -1.81 19.36 -1.34
N VAL A 175 -2.44 19.11 -0.19
CA VAL A 175 -3.42 20.02 0.42
C VAL A 175 -2.91 20.57 1.75
N ARG A 176 -2.13 19.76 2.49
CA ARG A 176 -1.54 20.13 3.77
C ARG A 176 -0.55 21.27 3.55
N LEU A 177 -0.66 22.30 4.41
CA LEU A 177 0.17 23.51 4.42
C LEU A 177 -0.15 24.55 3.32
N MET A 178 -1.20 24.34 2.53
CA MET A 178 -1.61 25.31 1.52
C MET A 178 -2.54 26.39 2.08
N ASN A 179 -2.32 27.63 1.64
CA ASN A 179 -3.30 28.71 1.82
C ASN A 179 -4.48 28.56 0.84
N ASP A 180 -5.55 29.34 1.05
CA ASP A 180 -6.76 29.24 0.22
C ASP A 180 -6.49 29.46 -1.28
N HIS A 181 -5.53 30.31 -1.62
CA HIS A 181 -5.13 30.56 -3.01
C HIS A 181 -4.48 29.31 -3.65
N GLU A 182 -3.60 28.62 -2.93
CA GLU A 182 -2.97 27.38 -3.41
C GLU A 182 -3.96 26.22 -3.52
N ILE A 183 -4.92 26.13 -2.59
CA ILE A 183 -6.04 25.17 -2.67
C ILE A 183 -6.89 25.44 -3.92
N GLN A 184 -7.21 26.70 -4.21
CA GLN A 184 -7.96 27.06 -5.42
C GLN A 184 -7.17 26.71 -6.68
N LYS A 185 -5.87 27.01 -6.69
CA LYS A 185 -4.98 26.70 -7.82
C LYS A 185 -4.87 25.19 -8.09
N LEU A 186 -4.80 24.37 -7.05
CA LEU A 186 -4.84 22.90 -7.18
C LEU A 186 -6.19 22.43 -7.74
N SER A 187 -7.29 22.97 -7.22
CA SER A 187 -8.65 22.64 -7.68
C SER A 187 -8.86 23.03 -9.14
N ASP A 188 -8.38 24.21 -9.55
CA ASP A 188 -8.39 24.66 -10.94
C ASP A 188 -7.55 23.76 -11.84
N THR A 189 -6.40 23.31 -11.36
CA THR A 189 -5.54 22.38 -12.12
C THR A 189 -6.23 21.04 -12.34
N PHE A 190 -6.86 20.47 -11.31
CA PHE A 190 -7.65 19.25 -11.45
C PHE A 190 -8.85 19.44 -12.37
N LYS A 191 -9.59 20.55 -12.25
CA LYS A 191 -10.68 20.88 -13.17
C LYS A 191 -10.20 20.95 -14.63
N ASN A 192 -9.07 21.61 -14.88
CA ASN A 192 -8.50 21.74 -16.22
C ASN A 192 -8.10 20.40 -16.83
N VAL A 193 -7.58 19.46 -16.03
CA VAL A 193 -7.27 18.09 -16.48
C VAL A 193 -8.56 17.30 -16.75
N MET A 194 -9.59 17.48 -15.92
CA MET A 194 -10.88 16.79 -16.07
C MET A 194 -11.75 17.32 -17.22
N GLN A 195 -11.50 18.53 -17.70
CA GLN A 195 -12.32 19.24 -18.69
C GLN A 195 -11.56 19.54 -19.99
N GLN A 196 -10.38 18.95 -20.18
CA GLN A 196 -9.59 19.18 -21.38
C GLN A 196 -10.38 18.74 -22.63
N PRO A 197 -10.69 19.65 -23.59
CA PRO A 197 -11.62 19.35 -24.68
C PRO A 197 -11.22 18.13 -25.52
N ASP A 198 -9.92 17.98 -25.78
CA ASP A 198 -9.40 16.89 -26.61
C ASP A 198 -9.21 15.58 -25.86
N TRP A 199 -9.05 15.64 -24.52
CA TRP A 199 -8.70 14.46 -23.71
C TRP A 199 -9.04 14.65 -22.22
N PRO A 200 -10.32 14.60 -21.83
CA PRO A 200 -10.71 14.76 -20.44
C PRO A 200 -10.34 13.50 -19.64
N VAL A 201 -9.84 13.68 -18.42
CA VAL A 201 -9.33 12.58 -17.59
C VAL A 201 -10.13 12.44 -16.29
N CYS A 202 -10.37 11.20 -15.86
CA CYS A 202 -10.95 10.90 -14.54
C CYS A 202 -9.87 10.86 -13.45
N LEU A 203 -10.23 11.20 -12.22
CA LEU A 203 -9.30 11.21 -11.09
C LEU A 203 -9.67 10.15 -10.05
N VAL A 204 -8.67 9.55 -9.42
CA VAL A 204 -8.82 8.83 -8.15
C VAL A 204 -7.92 9.52 -7.15
N LEU A 205 -8.49 10.11 -6.11
CA LEU A 205 -7.73 10.76 -5.03
C LEU A 205 -7.88 9.92 -3.79
N SER A 206 -6.79 9.44 -3.21
CA SER A 206 -6.83 8.71 -1.94
C SER A 206 -5.98 9.38 -0.86
N GLY A 207 -6.43 9.29 0.39
CA GLY A 207 -5.76 9.99 1.47
C GLY A 207 -6.57 10.17 2.76
N LEU A 208 -6.19 11.17 3.55
CA LEU A 208 -6.85 11.48 4.81
C LEU A 208 -8.21 12.18 4.63
N PRO A 209 -9.10 12.14 5.65
CA PRO A 209 -10.43 12.79 5.59
C PRO A 209 -10.41 14.28 5.27
N SER A 210 -9.29 14.98 5.47
CA SER A 210 -9.11 16.39 5.05
C SER A 210 -9.33 16.60 3.55
N LEU A 211 -9.21 15.56 2.70
CA LEU A 211 -9.52 15.63 1.28
C LEU A 211 -11.00 15.92 1.00
N VAL A 212 -11.92 15.48 1.86
CA VAL A 212 -13.34 15.82 1.73
C VAL A 212 -13.54 17.32 1.88
N GLN A 213 -12.90 17.92 2.90
CA GLN A 213 -12.98 19.36 3.15
C GLN A 213 -12.39 20.15 1.99
N PHE A 214 -11.25 19.71 1.44
CA PHE A 214 -10.67 20.28 0.22
C PHE A 214 -11.67 20.28 -0.94
N ALA A 215 -12.27 19.12 -1.24
CA ALA A 215 -13.19 19.00 -2.36
C ALA A 215 -14.47 19.83 -2.17
N GLN A 216 -14.88 20.05 -0.92
CA GLN A 216 -16.04 20.87 -0.58
C GLN A 216 -15.78 22.39 -0.66
N ARG A 217 -14.52 22.84 -0.57
CA ARG A 217 -14.16 24.26 -0.70
C ARG A 217 -14.40 24.80 -2.11
N ASP A 218 -14.09 24.01 -3.13
CA ASP A 218 -14.42 24.32 -4.52
C ASP A 218 -15.68 23.55 -4.95
N VAL A 219 -16.84 24.21 -4.89
CA VAL A 219 -18.15 23.63 -5.24
C VAL A 219 -18.16 23.05 -6.66
N GLN A 220 -17.40 23.62 -7.61
CA GLN A 220 -17.34 23.10 -8.97
C GLN A 220 -16.57 21.78 -9.02
N PHE A 221 -15.46 21.67 -8.29
CA PHE A 221 -14.70 20.43 -8.18
C PHE A 221 -15.49 19.37 -7.38
N GLY A 222 -16.04 19.75 -6.22
CA GLY A 222 -16.82 18.86 -5.35
C GLY A 222 -18.02 18.22 -6.05
N ARG A 223 -18.74 18.96 -6.91
CA ARG A 223 -19.86 18.41 -7.72
C ARG A 223 -19.45 17.31 -8.70
N ARG A 224 -18.15 17.17 -8.99
CA ARG A 224 -17.60 16.11 -9.87
C ARG A 224 -17.03 14.94 -9.08
N CYS A 225 -17.01 15.03 -7.75
CA CYS A 225 -16.48 14.02 -6.86
C CYS A 225 -17.57 13.06 -6.39
N ARG A 226 -17.21 11.78 -6.26
CA ARG A 226 -17.87 10.81 -5.39
C ARG A 226 -16.94 10.48 -4.24
N PHE A 227 -17.48 10.29 -3.04
CA PHE A 227 -16.70 10.07 -1.84
C PHE A 227 -16.93 8.66 -1.30
N LEU A 228 -15.85 7.98 -0.95
CA LEU A 228 -15.86 6.67 -0.30
C LEU A 228 -15.03 6.74 0.98
N SER A 229 -15.63 6.37 2.11
CA SER A 229 -14.93 6.32 3.39
C SER A 229 -14.47 4.91 3.72
N PHE A 230 -13.20 4.77 4.08
CA PHE A 230 -12.61 3.60 4.69
C PHE A 230 -12.63 3.82 6.20
N ASP A 231 -13.79 3.52 6.80
CA ASP A 231 -14.02 3.71 8.22
C ASP A 231 -13.19 2.77 9.09
N GLY A 232 -12.89 3.23 10.31
CA GLY A 232 -12.21 2.42 11.31
C GLY A 232 -13.08 1.27 11.81
N ILE A 233 -12.41 0.25 12.34
CA ILE A 233 -13.01 -0.83 13.13
C ILE A 233 -13.14 -0.34 14.58
N SER A 234 -14.26 -0.66 15.22
CA SER A 234 -14.42 -0.44 16.66
C SER A 234 -14.92 -1.70 17.36
N PHE A 235 -14.45 -1.90 18.59
CA PHE A 235 -14.99 -2.90 19.50
C PHE A 235 -16.06 -2.26 20.41
N PRO A 236 -17.18 -2.94 20.71
CA PRO A 236 -17.57 -4.29 20.27
C PRO A 236 -18.33 -4.32 18.92
N ARG A 237 -18.65 -3.17 18.31
CA ARG A 237 -19.49 -3.06 17.10
C ARG A 237 -19.07 -4.00 15.96
N ASP A 238 -17.76 -4.09 15.72
CA ASP A 238 -17.17 -4.80 14.58
C ASP A 238 -16.51 -6.14 14.99
N ILE A 239 -16.90 -6.73 16.12
CA ILE A 239 -16.27 -7.96 16.66
C ILE A 239 -16.28 -9.14 15.69
N LYS A 240 -17.36 -9.32 14.92
CA LYS A 240 -17.46 -10.37 13.89
C LYS A 240 -16.40 -10.19 12.80
N ARG A 241 -16.13 -8.94 12.42
CA ARG A 241 -15.11 -8.59 11.41
C ARG A 241 -13.70 -8.83 11.96
N LEU A 242 -13.44 -8.47 13.22
CA LEU A 242 -12.17 -8.78 13.89
C LEU A 242 -11.91 -10.29 13.94
N ARG A 243 -12.90 -11.08 14.37
CA ARG A 243 -12.83 -12.55 14.41
C ARG A 243 -12.53 -13.13 13.04
N TYR A 244 -13.25 -12.67 12.01
CA TYR A 244 -12.99 -13.08 10.63
C TYR A 244 -11.56 -12.77 10.15
N ILE A 245 -11.02 -11.59 10.48
CA ILE A 245 -9.64 -11.23 10.10
C ILE A 245 -8.63 -12.18 10.73
N VAL A 246 -8.75 -12.42 12.04
CA VAL A 246 -7.85 -13.31 12.79
C VAL A 246 -7.91 -14.73 12.23
N GLU A 247 -9.13 -15.28 12.08
CA GLU A 247 -9.35 -16.63 11.57
C GLU A 247 -8.84 -16.80 10.14
N ALA A 248 -9.12 -15.84 9.26
CA ALA A 248 -8.67 -15.92 7.88
C ALA A 248 -7.15 -15.79 7.74
N ILE A 249 -6.49 -15.02 8.60
CA ILE A 249 -5.03 -14.90 8.59
C ILE A 249 -4.39 -16.18 9.15
N SER A 250 -4.87 -16.71 10.27
CA SER A 250 -4.33 -17.95 10.85
C SER A 250 -4.53 -19.14 9.90
N THR A 251 -5.75 -19.34 9.41
CA THR A 251 -6.09 -20.53 8.60
C THR A 251 -5.72 -20.40 7.12
N LYS A 252 -6.17 -19.34 6.44
CA LYS A 252 -6.05 -19.23 4.97
C LYS A 252 -4.65 -18.75 4.56
N CYS A 253 -4.09 -17.82 5.32
CA CYS A 253 -2.83 -17.16 4.96
C CYS A 253 -1.63 -17.94 5.50
N ALA A 254 -1.60 -18.20 6.80
CA ALA A 254 -0.46 -18.82 7.48
C ALA A 254 -0.53 -20.36 7.55
N ALA A 255 -1.72 -20.94 7.44
CA ALA A 255 -1.99 -22.36 7.71
C ALA A 255 -1.50 -22.80 9.11
N LEU A 256 -1.64 -21.90 10.09
CA LEU A 256 -1.37 -22.14 11.50
C LEU A 256 -2.70 -22.14 12.27
N PRO A 257 -3.05 -23.23 12.97
CA PRO A 257 -4.12 -23.20 13.96
C PRO A 257 -3.89 -22.05 14.96
N SER A 258 -4.96 -21.42 15.41
CA SER A 258 -4.90 -20.38 16.45
C SER A 258 -5.41 -20.91 17.78
N GLU A 259 -4.78 -20.47 18.87
CA GLU A 259 -5.18 -20.80 20.25
C GLU A 259 -5.31 -19.51 21.07
N GLY A 260 -6.49 -19.30 21.68
CA GLY A 260 -6.76 -18.17 22.56
C GLY A 260 -6.99 -16.83 21.84
N LEU A 261 -7.12 -16.83 20.51
CA LEU A 261 -7.31 -15.61 19.70
C LEU A 261 -8.79 -15.31 19.40
N GLU A 262 -9.68 -16.21 19.81
CA GLU A 262 -11.13 -16.12 19.63
C GLU A 262 -11.84 -15.40 20.79
N SER A 263 -11.11 -15.08 21.87
CA SER A 263 -11.67 -14.40 23.03
C SER A 263 -11.98 -12.93 22.74
N ASP A 264 -13.11 -12.44 23.28
CA ASP A 264 -13.54 -11.06 23.08
C ASP A 264 -12.53 -10.07 23.67
N GLU A 265 -11.86 -10.44 24.77
CA GLU A 265 -10.78 -9.66 25.38
C GLU A 265 -9.58 -9.51 24.43
N PHE A 266 -9.13 -10.60 23.79
CA PHE A 266 -8.05 -10.52 22.81
C PHE A 266 -8.44 -9.64 21.61
N LEU A 267 -9.66 -9.79 21.10
CA LEU A 267 -10.14 -8.97 19.98
C LEU A 267 -10.25 -7.48 20.35
N ALA A 268 -10.62 -7.17 21.59
CA ALA A 268 -10.63 -5.79 22.10
C ALA A 268 -9.22 -5.20 22.18
N ARG A 269 -8.25 -5.97 22.72
CA ARG A 269 -6.83 -5.60 22.75
C ARG A 269 -6.27 -5.39 21.35
N LEU A 270 -6.57 -6.28 20.41
CA LEU A 270 -6.17 -6.17 19.00
C LEU A 270 -6.73 -4.91 18.34
N CYS A 271 -8.01 -4.61 18.55
CA CYS A 271 -8.64 -3.40 18.04
C CYS A 271 -7.97 -2.13 18.59
N ARG A 272 -7.63 -2.13 19.89
CA ARG A 272 -6.95 -1.02 20.55
C ARG A 272 -5.51 -0.86 20.05
N ALA A 273 -4.75 -1.96 19.95
CA ALA A 273 -3.39 -2.00 19.41
C ALA A 273 -3.32 -1.43 17.98
N ALA A 274 -4.36 -1.70 17.18
CA ALA A 274 -4.49 -1.18 15.82
C ALA A 274 -5.03 0.26 15.74
N GLU A 275 -5.31 0.91 16.87
CA GLU A 275 -5.98 2.22 16.96
C GLU A 275 -7.29 2.28 16.15
N GLY A 276 -8.01 1.15 16.14
CA GLY A 276 -9.24 0.99 15.37
C GLY A 276 -9.05 1.05 13.86
N GLN A 277 -7.85 0.88 13.31
CA GLN A 277 -7.62 0.94 11.87
C GLN A 277 -7.59 -0.45 11.24
N PHE A 278 -8.45 -0.68 10.24
CA PHE A 278 -8.61 -1.98 9.60
C PHE A 278 -7.29 -2.54 9.04
N GLY A 279 -6.53 -1.72 8.32
CA GLY A 279 -5.27 -2.15 7.72
C GLY A 279 -4.22 -2.48 8.78
N ARG A 280 -4.18 -1.74 9.90
CA ARG A 280 -3.31 -2.06 11.03
C ARG A 280 -3.69 -3.37 11.70
N VAL A 281 -4.98 -3.70 11.85
CA VAL A 281 -5.40 -5.01 12.35
C VAL A 281 -4.83 -6.12 11.47
N ILE A 282 -4.98 -6.01 10.15
CA ILE A 282 -4.40 -7.00 9.21
C ILE A 282 -2.89 -7.08 9.35
N GLN A 283 -2.20 -5.94 9.43
CA GLN A 283 -0.74 -5.90 9.56
C GLN A 283 -0.25 -6.56 10.84
N ILE A 284 -0.89 -6.28 11.99
CA ILE A 284 -0.56 -6.90 13.27
C ILE A 284 -0.76 -8.42 13.18
N CYS A 285 -1.90 -8.88 12.66
CA CYS A 285 -2.17 -10.31 12.53
C CYS A 285 -1.19 -11.00 11.56
N ARG A 286 -0.83 -10.38 10.44
CA ARG A 286 0.17 -10.90 9.50
C ARG A 286 1.54 -10.99 10.16
N SER A 287 1.98 -9.92 10.82
CA SER A 287 3.26 -9.88 11.53
C SER A 287 3.32 -10.96 12.61
N ALA A 288 2.24 -11.19 13.35
CA ALA A 288 2.18 -12.26 14.37
C ALA A 288 2.28 -13.66 13.72
N ALA A 289 1.66 -13.86 12.56
CA ALA A 289 1.82 -15.10 11.80
C ALA A 289 3.24 -15.29 11.26
N GLU A 290 3.87 -14.21 10.79
CA GLU A 290 5.28 -14.22 10.36
C GLU A 290 6.21 -14.57 11.52
N GLU A 291 5.99 -13.97 12.70
CA GLU A 291 6.75 -14.27 13.92
C GLU A 291 6.63 -15.75 14.31
N ALA A 292 5.41 -16.31 14.26
CA ALA A 292 5.18 -17.73 14.50
C ALA A 292 5.94 -18.61 13.49
N ILE A 293 5.94 -18.23 12.20
CA ILE A 293 6.68 -18.94 11.15
C ILE A 293 8.21 -18.84 11.39
N PHE A 294 8.71 -17.67 11.78
CA PHE A 294 10.14 -17.46 12.10
C PHE A 294 10.57 -18.28 13.31
N ALA A 295 9.73 -18.38 14.33
CA ALA A 295 9.95 -19.18 15.53
C ALA A 295 9.79 -20.70 15.29
N GLY A 296 9.37 -21.12 14.09
CA GLY A 296 9.07 -22.53 13.79
C GLY A 296 7.88 -23.07 14.58
N ALA A 297 6.98 -22.19 15.04
CA ALA A 297 5.80 -22.56 15.81
C ALA A 297 4.76 -23.26 14.93
N HIS A 298 4.02 -24.19 15.54
CA HIS A 298 2.93 -24.90 14.88
C HIS A 298 1.55 -24.28 15.16
N THR A 299 1.47 -23.32 16.08
CA THR A 299 0.22 -22.68 16.51
C THR A 299 0.44 -21.18 16.69
N LEU A 300 -0.50 -20.37 16.20
CA LEU A 300 -0.51 -18.92 16.43
C LEU A 300 -1.19 -18.60 17.77
N THR A 301 -0.42 -18.07 18.70
CA THR A 301 -0.86 -17.71 20.05
C THR A 301 -0.69 -16.21 20.35
N VAL A 302 -1.27 -15.74 21.47
CA VAL A 302 -1.14 -14.36 21.96
C VAL A 302 0.31 -13.92 22.14
N ARG A 303 1.23 -14.85 22.44
CA ARG A 303 2.66 -14.55 22.61
C ARG A 303 3.28 -13.87 21.39
N HIS A 304 2.95 -14.32 20.19
CA HIS A 304 3.46 -13.70 18.96
C HIS A 304 2.95 -12.26 18.79
N PHE A 305 1.73 -11.96 19.27
CA PHE A 305 1.21 -10.58 19.27
C PHE A 305 1.93 -9.71 20.30
N VAL A 306 2.29 -10.26 21.46
CA VAL A 306 3.14 -9.59 22.45
C VAL A 306 4.49 -9.22 21.82
N ASP A 307 5.16 -10.18 21.18
CA ASP A 307 6.49 -10.01 20.59
C ASP A 307 6.47 -8.98 19.45
N VAL A 308 5.50 -9.10 18.53
CA VAL A 308 5.31 -8.14 17.42
C VAL A 308 5.00 -6.74 17.92
N TYR A 309 4.12 -6.61 18.90
CA TYR A 309 3.77 -5.29 19.43
C TYR A 309 4.97 -4.63 20.14
N ALA A 310 5.74 -5.40 20.90
CA ALA A 310 6.97 -4.92 21.53
C ALA A 310 8.01 -4.49 20.49
N ALA A 311 8.23 -5.30 19.44
CA ALA A 311 9.15 -4.96 18.35
C ALA A 311 8.74 -3.69 17.59
N ALA A 312 7.44 -3.51 17.32
CA ALA A 312 6.94 -2.39 16.54
C ALA A 312 6.82 -1.07 17.33
N THR A 313 6.67 -1.13 18.65
CA THR A 313 6.48 0.06 19.50
C THR A 313 7.66 0.36 20.40
N GLY A 314 8.56 -0.60 20.63
CA GLY A 314 9.63 -0.51 21.62
C GLY A 314 9.11 -0.47 23.07
N CYS A 315 7.87 -0.87 23.32
CA CYS A 315 7.27 -0.80 24.65
C CYS A 315 7.92 -1.78 25.64
N SER A 316 7.96 -1.42 26.91
CA SER A 316 8.27 -2.38 27.98
C SER A 316 7.15 -3.42 28.13
N PRO A 317 7.40 -4.58 28.79
CA PRO A 317 6.36 -5.57 29.08
C PRO A 317 5.12 -4.97 29.78
N ASP A 318 5.32 -4.05 30.72
CA ASP A 318 4.26 -3.37 31.48
C ASP A 318 3.48 -2.33 30.66
N ALA A 319 3.94 -2.02 29.45
CA ALA A 319 3.26 -1.15 28.49
C ALA A 319 2.77 -1.92 27.25
N ASN A 320 2.79 -3.25 27.28
CA ASN A 320 2.33 -4.08 26.18
C ASN A 320 0.84 -4.41 26.33
N VAL A 321 0.01 -3.91 25.41
CA VAL A 321 -1.45 -4.08 25.40
C VAL A 321 -1.89 -5.54 25.38
N PHE A 322 -1.06 -6.46 24.86
CA PHE A 322 -1.35 -7.90 24.83
C PHE A 322 -0.89 -8.65 26.09
N ALA A 323 -0.05 -8.05 26.94
CA ALA A 323 0.55 -8.72 28.10
C ALA A 323 -0.08 -8.32 29.45
N VAL A 324 -0.51 -7.06 29.60
CA VAL A 324 -0.95 -6.54 30.91
C VAL A 324 -2.44 -6.75 31.18
N ARG A 325 -2.85 -6.67 32.46
CA ARG A 325 -4.26 -6.75 32.87
C ARG A 325 -5.02 -5.45 32.60
N ASP A 326 -4.43 -4.32 32.97
CA ASP A 326 -5.04 -2.99 32.83
C ASP A 326 -4.78 -2.37 31.44
N TRP A 327 -4.94 -3.19 30.39
CA TRP A 327 -4.60 -2.87 29.01
C TRP A 327 -5.40 -1.68 28.43
N GLU A 328 -6.56 -1.38 29.02
CA GLU A 328 -7.42 -0.25 28.65
C GLU A 328 -6.78 1.11 28.92
N PHE A 329 -5.80 1.17 29.81
CA PHE A 329 -5.08 2.40 30.17
C PHE A 329 -3.72 2.55 29.49
N VAL A 330 -3.26 1.51 28.79
CA VAL A 330 -2.01 1.55 28.03
C VAL A 330 -2.16 2.57 26.89
N PRO A 331 -1.29 3.61 26.82
CA PRO A 331 -1.26 4.53 25.69
C PRO A 331 -0.91 3.77 24.41
N THR A 332 -1.67 3.99 23.35
CA THR A 332 -1.39 3.43 22.02
C THR A 332 -0.85 4.51 21.09
N GLY A 333 0.08 4.12 20.22
CA GLY A 333 0.80 5.04 19.33
C GLY A 333 1.75 4.27 18.44
N VAL A 334 1.22 3.44 17.55
CA VAL A 334 2.02 2.54 16.72
C VAL A 334 2.42 3.25 15.44
N SER A 335 3.51 4.03 15.50
CA SER A 335 4.13 4.63 14.31
C SER A 335 5.10 3.67 13.59
N GLY A 336 5.41 2.51 14.17
CA GLY A 336 6.53 1.65 13.76
C GLY A 336 6.21 0.30 13.11
N ILE A 337 4.94 -0.06 12.87
CA ILE A 337 4.65 -1.23 12.00
C ILE A 337 4.90 -0.80 10.56
N ALA A 338 6.14 -0.99 10.11
CA ALA A 338 6.57 -0.65 8.76
C ALA A 338 5.73 -1.40 7.72
N ALA A 339 5.41 -0.71 6.61
CA ALA A 339 4.89 -1.37 5.41
C ALA A 339 5.91 -2.41 4.91
N PRO A 340 5.49 -3.47 4.19
CA PRO A 340 6.43 -4.39 3.55
C PRO A 340 7.42 -3.58 2.71
N LEU A 341 8.71 -3.90 2.86
CA LEU A 341 9.79 -3.37 2.03
C LEU A 341 9.66 -3.95 0.62
N ASP A 342 8.77 -3.38 -0.19
CA ASP A 342 8.74 -3.62 -1.63
C ASP A 342 9.50 -2.48 -2.32
N GLY A 343 10.81 -2.68 -2.51
CA GLY A 343 11.61 -2.02 -3.54
C GLY A 343 11.88 -0.51 -3.37
N GLU A 344 12.58 -0.10 -2.32
CA GLU A 344 13.42 1.11 -2.40
C GLU A 344 14.83 0.72 -2.86
N GLU A 345 15.11 0.86 -4.15
CA GLU A 345 16.49 0.89 -4.62
C GLU A 345 17.11 2.26 -4.31
N GLY A 346 18.07 2.25 -3.37
CA GLY A 346 19.34 2.95 -3.53
C GLY A 346 19.35 4.48 -3.48
N GLY A 347 19.25 5.05 -2.28
CA GLY A 347 19.73 6.40 -1.97
C GLY A 347 20.93 6.35 -1.03
N SER A 348 22.12 6.07 -1.55
CA SER A 348 23.36 6.09 -0.78
C SER A 348 23.61 7.47 -0.17
N THR A 349 23.49 7.58 1.15
CA THR A 349 23.94 8.74 1.93
C THR A 349 25.45 8.68 2.12
N GLU A 350 26.19 9.38 1.26
CA GLU A 350 27.61 9.64 1.44
C GLU A 350 27.82 10.71 2.55
N PRO A 351 28.79 10.55 3.48
CA PRO A 351 28.97 11.50 4.56
C PRO A 351 29.69 12.77 4.10
N LYS A 352 29.09 13.94 4.37
CA LYS A 352 29.69 15.26 4.14
C LYS A 352 31.01 15.41 4.90
N ARG A 353 32.13 15.44 4.16
CA ARG A 353 33.43 15.94 4.66
C ARG A 353 33.29 17.42 5.04
N ARG A 354 33.53 17.72 6.33
CA ARG A 354 33.75 19.08 6.85
C ARG A 354 35.01 19.67 6.18
N LYS A 355 34.87 20.77 5.44
CA LYS A 355 35.99 21.66 5.12
C LYS A 355 36.32 22.49 6.36
N GLY A 356 37.54 22.31 6.86
CA GLY A 356 38.14 23.17 7.87
C GLY A 356 38.40 24.57 7.31
N ARG A 357 38.24 25.57 8.19
CA ARG A 357 38.79 26.90 8.01
C ARG A 357 40.31 26.82 8.15
N GLY A 358 41.01 27.36 7.17
CA GLY A 358 42.44 27.65 7.13
C GLY A 358 42.64 28.65 6.03
#